data_AF-D8JB06-F1
#
_entry.id   AF-D8JB06-F1
#
_cell.length_a   1.000
_cell.length_b   1.000
_cell.length_c   1.000
_cell.angle_alpha   90.00
_cell.angle_beta   90.00
_cell.angle_gamma   90.00
#
_symmetry.space_group_name_H-M   'P 1'
#
loop_
_entity.id
_entity.type
_entity.pdbx_description
1 polymer ?
#
loop_
_entity_poly.entity_id
_entity_poly.type
_entity_poly.pdbx_seq_one_letter_code
_entity_poly.pdbx_strand_id
1 'polypeptide(L)'
;MFAGYDREKIPEIVSQYLRTISQHAINGFCPYCNGRMESTVRAYDARDVDPVSAADRSEDADDRFHDHPEVQFDCQRCIIEATLAVDHALLLAEPAVTNFYYENGILLQDCLIWEFSELNLDNVEIEHRKPIRVAVTFRIDESALTVVVNETFDVKVTDEI
;
A
#
# COMPACT_ATOMS: atom_id res chain seq x y z
N MET A 1 -6.21 -16.31 15.49
CA MET A 1 -5.34 -16.43 14.31
C MET A 1 -3.93 -16.86 14.68
N PHE A 2 -3.26 -16.22 15.65
CA PHE A 2 -1.85 -16.51 16.00
C PHE A 2 -1.65 -17.28 17.31
N ALA A 3 -2.64 -18.06 17.74
CA ALA A 3 -2.51 -18.85 18.97
C ALA A 3 -1.48 -19.98 18.77
N GLY A 4 -0.58 -20.16 19.73
CA GLY A 4 0.42 -21.23 19.70
C GLY A 4 1.78 -20.87 19.11
N TYR A 5 1.97 -19.61 18.65
CA TYR A 5 3.29 -19.11 18.27
C TYR A 5 4.02 -18.47 19.45
N ASP A 6 5.36 -18.57 19.42
CA ASP A 6 6.24 -17.86 20.36
C ASP A 6 6.03 -16.35 20.23
N ARG A 7 5.98 -15.65 21.36
CA ARG A 7 5.70 -14.20 21.38
C ARG A 7 6.74 -13.42 20.59
N GLU A 8 8.00 -13.84 20.63
CA GLU A 8 9.11 -13.19 19.92
C GLU A 8 8.93 -13.26 18.39
N LYS A 9 8.23 -14.28 17.87
CA LYS A 9 8.02 -14.47 16.43
C LYS A 9 6.75 -13.81 15.89
N ILE A 10 5.88 -13.33 16.77
CA ILE A 10 4.60 -12.73 16.36
C ILE A 10 4.79 -11.63 15.30
N PRO A 11 5.77 -10.71 15.39
CA PRO A 11 5.98 -9.70 14.36
C PRO A 11 6.20 -10.30 12.96
N GLU A 12 7.10 -11.26 12.84
CA GLU A 12 7.42 -11.92 11.57
C GLU A 12 6.18 -12.63 10.98
N ILE A 13 5.43 -13.34 11.83
CA ILE A 13 4.24 -14.09 11.41
C ILE A 13 3.12 -13.16 10.98
N VAL A 14 2.88 -12.08 11.72
CA VAL A 14 1.87 -11.08 11.37
C VAL A 14 2.26 -10.40 10.07
N SER A 15 3.52 -10.02 9.90
CA SER A 15 4.04 -9.44 8.66
C SER A 15 3.81 -10.37 7.47
N GLN A 16 4.18 -11.65 7.59
CA GLN A 16 3.98 -12.64 6.54
C GLN A 16 2.51 -12.85 6.20
N TYR A 17 1.65 -12.91 7.23
CA TYR A 17 0.22 -13.06 7.05
C TYR A 17 -0.39 -11.85 6.31
N LEU A 18 -0.06 -10.64 6.76
CA LEU A 18 -0.50 -9.40 6.12
C LEU A 18 -0.03 -9.32 4.67
N ARG A 19 1.23 -9.66 4.38
CA ARG A 19 1.77 -9.73 3.02
C ARG A 19 0.94 -10.66 2.14
N THR A 20 0.62 -11.83 2.67
CA THR A 20 -0.16 -12.85 1.96
C THR A 20 -1.55 -12.33 1.62
N ILE A 21 -2.30 -11.80 2.59
CA ILE A 21 -3.66 -11.31 2.33
C ILE A 21 -3.68 -10.08 1.41
N SER A 22 -2.69 -9.19 1.52
CA SER A 22 -2.53 -8.04 0.63
C SER A 22 -2.28 -8.50 -0.80
N GLN A 23 -1.40 -9.49 -1.00
CA GLN A 23 -1.12 -10.04 -2.32
C GLN A 23 -2.35 -10.72 -2.95
N HIS A 24 -3.19 -11.38 -2.16
CA HIS A 24 -4.47 -11.92 -2.64
C HIS A 24 -5.32 -10.81 -3.26
N ALA A 25 -5.50 -9.69 -2.54
CA ALA A 25 -6.29 -8.56 -3.01
C ALA A 25 -5.68 -7.91 -4.27
N ILE A 26 -4.36 -7.65 -4.26
CA ILE A 26 -3.61 -7.13 -5.41
C ILE A 26 -3.78 -8.00 -6.65
N ASN A 27 -3.77 -9.33 -6.48
CA ASN A 27 -3.96 -10.28 -7.56
C ASN A 27 -5.44 -10.44 -8.00
N GLY A 28 -6.36 -9.65 -7.44
CA GLY A 28 -7.78 -9.65 -7.80
C GLY A 28 -8.61 -10.73 -7.11
N PHE A 29 -8.13 -11.31 -6.00
CA PHE A 29 -8.83 -12.36 -5.25
C PHE A 29 -9.11 -11.95 -3.80
N CYS A 30 -10.37 -12.02 -3.40
CA CYS A 30 -10.75 -11.79 -2.00
C CYS A 30 -10.17 -12.87 -1.08
N PRO A 31 -9.42 -12.51 -0.03
CA PRO A 31 -8.81 -13.48 0.89
C PRO A 31 -9.84 -14.27 1.72
N TYR A 32 -11.12 -13.85 1.73
CA TYR A 32 -12.17 -14.49 2.52
C TYR A 32 -13.06 -15.43 1.69
N CYS A 33 -13.44 -15.04 0.47
CA CYS A 33 -14.37 -15.81 -0.36
C CYS A 33 -13.83 -16.23 -1.72
N ASN A 34 -12.57 -15.87 -2.04
CA ASN A 34 -11.93 -16.05 -3.35
C ASN A 34 -12.71 -15.43 -4.52
N GLY A 35 -13.61 -14.50 -4.24
CA GLY A 35 -14.33 -13.73 -5.26
C GLY A 35 -13.42 -12.71 -5.92
N ARG A 36 -13.78 -12.29 -7.15
CA ARG A 36 -13.07 -11.24 -7.87
C ARG A 36 -13.08 -9.93 -7.08
N MET A 37 -11.92 -9.32 -6.95
CA MET A 37 -11.73 -7.96 -6.45
C MET A 37 -11.41 -7.01 -7.60
N GLU A 38 -11.86 -5.77 -7.47
CA GLU A 38 -11.50 -4.67 -8.36
C GLU A 38 -10.82 -3.58 -7.53
N SER A 39 -9.77 -2.98 -8.09
CA SER A 39 -8.97 -1.93 -7.44
C SER A 39 -9.37 -0.54 -7.92
N THR A 40 -9.41 0.41 -7.01
CA THR A 40 -9.55 1.84 -7.31
C THR A 40 -8.56 2.64 -6.46
N VAL A 41 -7.74 3.49 -7.10
CA VAL A 41 -6.88 4.44 -6.40
C VAL A 41 -7.72 5.64 -5.97
N ARG A 42 -7.63 6.01 -4.69
CA ARG A 42 -8.31 7.17 -4.10
C ARG A 42 -7.30 8.06 -3.41
N ALA A 43 -7.57 9.36 -3.42
CA ALA A 43 -6.91 10.32 -2.56
C ALA A 43 -8.00 11.09 -1.83
N TYR A 44 -7.97 11.07 -0.50
CA TYR A 44 -8.89 11.85 0.31
C TYR A 44 -8.38 13.28 0.39
N ASP A 45 -9.28 14.26 0.30
CA ASP A 45 -8.98 15.62 0.74
C ASP A 45 -9.25 15.65 2.25
N ALA A 46 -8.45 16.36 3.04
CA ALA A 46 -8.72 16.56 4.47
C ALA A 46 -10.16 17.08 4.76
N ARG A 47 -10.83 17.66 3.76
CA ARG A 47 -12.22 18.14 3.81
C ARG A 47 -13.28 17.07 3.55
N ASP A 48 -12.91 15.92 3.02
CA ASP A 48 -13.79 14.81 2.65
C ASP A 48 -13.90 13.73 3.75
N VAL A 49 -13.23 13.93 4.90
CA VAL A 49 -13.27 13.00 6.04
C VAL A 49 -14.62 13.14 6.78
N ASP A 50 -15.38 12.05 6.85
CA ASP A 50 -16.64 12.00 7.60
C ASP A 50 -16.37 12.24 9.11
N PRO A 51 -17.10 13.16 9.77
CA PRO A 51 -16.94 13.45 11.19
C PRO A 51 -17.19 12.25 12.13
N VAL A 52 -17.78 11.15 11.65
CA VAL A 52 -17.90 9.91 12.44
C VAL A 52 -16.57 9.15 12.50
N SER A 53 -15.83 9.05 11.39
CA SER A 53 -14.48 8.46 11.31
C SER A 53 -13.46 9.25 12.12
N ALA A 54 -13.76 10.53 12.35
CA ALA A 54 -12.96 11.43 13.14
C ALA A 54 -12.95 11.14 14.65
N ALA A 55 -13.99 10.47 15.16
CA ALA A 55 -14.18 10.23 16.59
C ALA A 55 -13.47 8.96 17.11
N ASP A 56 -13.16 8.01 16.22
CA ASP A 56 -12.32 6.83 16.53
C ASP A 56 -10.81 7.12 16.37
N ARG A 57 -10.43 8.38 16.13
CA ARG A 57 -9.02 8.79 16.02
C ARG A 57 -8.40 8.85 17.40
N SER A 58 -7.32 8.08 17.61
CA SER A 58 -6.41 8.34 18.71
C SER A 58 -5.81 9.74 18.54
N GLU A 59 -5.67 10.51 19.62
CA GLU A 59 -5.01 11.83 19.60
C GLU A 59 -3.55 11.75 19.10
N ASP A 60 -2.96 10.55 19.06
CA ASP A 60 -1.63 10.23 18.54
C ASP A 60 -1.59 9.79 17.05
N ALA A 61 -2.75 9.70 16.36
CA ALA A 61 -2.76 9.39 14.93
C ALA A 61 -2.37 10.65 14.15
N ASP A 62 -1.15 10.63 13.60
CA ASP A 62 -0.58 11.72 12.82
C ASP A 62 -1.52 12.14 11.67
N ASP A 63 -1.85 13.42 11.56
CA ASP A 63 -2.80 13.91 10.54
C ASP A 63 -2.28 13.66 9.10
N ARG A 64 -0.98 13.37 8.97
CA ARG A 64 -0.30 12.97 7.72
C ARG A 64 -0.85 11.67 7.08
N PHE A 65 -1.52 10.82 7.85
CA PHE A 65 -2.14 9.60 7.28
C PHE A 65 -3.30 9.92 6.32
N HIS A 66 -3.97 11.07 6.46
CA HIS A 66 -5.17 11.39 5.69
C HIS A 66 -4.90 11.90 4.26
N ASP A 67 -3.70 12.40 3.97
CA ASP A 67 -3.34 12.94 2.66
C ASP A 67 -2.64 11.91 1.75
N HIS A 68 -2.36 10.70 2.25
CA HIS A 68 -1.71 9.66 1.47
C HIS A 68 -2.72 8.94 0.55
N PRO A 69 -2.50 8.86 -0.77
CA PRO A 69 -3.38 8.11 -1.63
C PRO A 69 -3.33 6.61 -1.31
N GLU A 70 -4.47 5.95 -1.48
CA GLU A 70 -4.70 4.55 -1.15
C GLU A 70 -5.27 3.79 -2.35
N VAL A 71 -5.03 2.49 -2.39
CA VAL A 71 -5.69 1.55 -3.28
C VAL A 71 -6.77 0.84 -2.48
N GLN A 72 -8.02 1.06 -2.87
CA GLN A 72 -9.17 0.33 -2.35
C GLN A 72 -9.42 -0.91 -3.23
N PHE A 73 -9.62 -2.06 -2.60
CA PHE A 73 -9.94 -3.34 -3.24
C PHE A 73 -11.34 -3.80 -2.82
N ASP A 74 -12.27 -3.79 -3.77
CA ASP A 74 -13.68 -4.10 -3.51
C ASP A 74 -14.05 -5.49 -4.00
N CYS A 75 -14.47 -6.37 -3.08
CA CYS A 75 -14.95 -7.69 -3.45
C CYS A 75 -16.36 -7.64 -4.05
N GLN A 76 -16.47 -8.07 -5.31
CA GLN A 76 -17.72 -8.08 -6.08
C GLN A 76 -18.72 -9.17 -5.64
N ARG A 77 -18.38 -9.97 -4.61
CA ARG A 77 -19.20 -11.08 -4.11
C ARG A 77 -19.65 -10.91 -2.66
N CYS A 78 -18.70 -10.65 -1.76
CA CYS A 78 -18.98 -10.61 -0.32
C CYS A 78 -18.97 -9.21 0.28
N ILE A 79 -18.71 -8.17 -0.53
CA ILE A 79 -18.77 -6.75 -0.14
C ILE A 79 -17.72 -6.39 0.93
N ILE A 80 -16.73 -7.26 1.16
CA ILE A 80 -15.55 -6.89 1.94
C ILE A 80 -14.67 -5.98 1.10
N GLU A 81 -14.21 -4.92 1.76
CA GLU A 81 -13.26 -3.94 1.26
C GLU A 81 -11.91 -4.16 1.96
N ALA A 82 -10.82 -3.92 1.24
CA ALA A 82 -9.48 -3.87 1.79
C ALA A 82 -8.77 -2.65 1.22
N THR A 83 -7.89 -2.04 2.01
CA THR A 83 -7.21 -0.80 1.62
C THR A 83 -5.73 -0.91 1.92
N LEU A 84 -4.90 -0.42 1.00
CA LEU A 84 -3.45 -0.31 1.15
C LEU A 84 -3.01 1.08 0.69
N ALA A 85 -1.97 1.64 1.32
CA ALA A 85 -1.30 2.81 0.75
C ALA A 85 -0.72 2.47 -0.64
N VAL A 86 -0.72 3.43 -1.57
CA VAL A 86 -0.31 3.18 -2.98
C VAL A 86 1.14 2.70 -3.09
N ASP A 87 2.04 3.32 -2.36
CA ASP A 87 3.45 2.93 -2.23
C ASP A 87 3.61 1.50 -1.68
N HIS A 88 2.80 1.15 -0.67
CA HIS A 88 2.78 -0.17 -0.09
C HIS A 88 2.29 -1.23 -1.07
N ALA A 89 1.21 -0.94 -1.81
CA ALA A 89 0.72 -1.83 -2.84
C ALA A 89 1.77 -2.03 -3.96
N LEU A 90 2.49 -0.97 -4.34
CA LEU A 90 3.57 -1.04 -5.34
C LEU A 90 4.74 -1.92 -4.88
N LEU A 91 5.15 -1.85 -3.61
CA LEU A 91 6.19 -2.73 -3.04
C LEU A 91 5.84 -4.23 -3.17
N LEU A 92 4.55 -4.56 -3.19
CA LEU A 92 4.05 -5.93 -3.29
C LEU A 92 3.68 -6.35 -4.73
N ALA A 93 3.35 -5.39 -5.58
CA ALA A 93 2.80 -5.65 -6.91
C ALA A 93 3.81 -5.47 -8.04
N GLU A 94 4.74 -4.51 -7.93
CA GLU A 94 5.54 -4.04 -9.04
C GLU A 94 6.95 -4.64 -9.02
N PRO A 95 7.31 -5.50 -10.00
CA PRO A 95 8.63 -6.14 -10.05
C PRO A 95 9.78 -5.15 -10.13
N ALA A 96 9.61 -4.01 -10.83
CA ALA A 96 10.66 -3.00 -10.91
C ALA A 96 11.01 -2.41 -9.52
N VAL A 97 10.01 -2.20 -8.67
CA VAL A 97 10.22 -1.75 -7.29
C VAL A 97 10.98 -2.80 -6.49
N THR A 98 10.56 -4.06 -6.58
CA THR A 98 11.27 -5.15 -5.90
C THR A 98 12.73 -5.27 -6.36
N ASN A 99 12.97 -5.12 -7.67
CA ASN A 99 14.30 -5.16 -8.24
C ASN A 99 15.17 -3.98 -7.77
N PHE A 100 14.62 -2.77 -7.72
CA PHE A 100 15.31 -1.59 -7.22
C PHE A 100 15.83 -1.77 -5.78
N TYR A 101 15.00 -2.30 -4.87
CA TYR A 101 15.45 -2.62 -3.51
C TYR A 101 16.52 -3.72 -3.51
N TYR A 102 16.34 -4.76 -4.32
CA TYR A 102 17.29 -5.88 -4.43
C TYR A 102 18.67 -5.42 -4.91
N GLU A 103 18.73 -4.59 -5.95
CA GLU A 103 19.98 -4.06 -6.52
C GLU A 103 20.73 -3.15 -5.55
N ASN A 104 20.00 -2.51 -4.64
CA ASN A 104 20.55 -1.71 -3.55
C ASN A 104 20.79 -2.52 -2.25
N GLY A 105 20.78 -3.86 -2.34
CA GLY A 105 21.15 -4.75 -1.24
C GLY A 105 20.06 -5.00 -0.19
N ILE A 106 18.81 -4.60 -0.47
CA ILE A 106 17.67 -4.79 0.44
C ILE A 106 16.77 -5.91 -0.09
N LEU A 107 16.63 -6.96 0.71
CA LEU A 107 15.71 -8.05 0.47
C LEU A 107 14.37 -7.76 1.13
N LEU A 108 13.37 -7.29 0.36
CA LEU A 108 12.06 -6.90 0.88
C LEU A 108 11.35 -8.00 1.71
N GLN A 109 11.66 -9.27 1.46
CA GLN A 109 11.13 -10.42 2.20
C GLN A 109 11.71 -10.60 3.60
N ASP A 110 12.90 -10.08 3.86
CA ASP A 110 13.56 -10.17 5.17
C ASP A 110 13.10 -9.04 6.10
N CYS A 111 12.41 -8.04 5.55
CA CYS A 111 11.85 -6.92 6.27
C CYS A 111 10.38 -7.15 6.62
N LEU A 112 9.97 -6.58 7.75
CA LEU A 112 8.58 -6.56 8.16
C LEU A 112 7.80 -5.65 7.21
N ILE A 113 6.57 -6.05 6.89
CA ILE A 113 5.73 -5.36 5.91
C ILE A 113 5.47 -3.88 6.27
N TRP A 114 5.51 -3.53 7.56
CA TRP A 114 5.38 -2.15 8.04
C TRP A 114 6.70 -1.39 8.20
N GLU A 115 7.86 -2.00 7.92
CA GLU A 115 9.15 -1.27 7.93
C GLU A 115 9.29 -0.33 6.73
N PHE A 116 8.54 -0.58 5.66
CA PHE A 116 8.50 0.28 4.49
C PHE A 116 7.34 1.28 4.52
N SER A 117 6.46 1.19 5.52
CA SER A 117 5.29 2.05 5.66
C SER A 117 5.61 3.35 6.40
N GLU A 118 6.87 3.79 6.44
CA GLU A 118 7.16 5.17 6.81
C GLU A 118 6.74 6.06 5.64
N LEU A 119 5.44 6.38 5.66
CA LEU A 119 4.66 7.27 4.79
C LEU A 119 5.33 8.63 4.65
N ASN A 120 6.45 8.67 3.94
CA ASN A 120 7.06 9.92 3.56
C ASN A 120 6.20 10.48 2.43
N LEU A 121 5.28 11.37 2.78
CA LEU A 121 4.44 12.07 1.80
C LEU A 121 5.29 12.76 0.71
N ASP A 122 6.56 13.07 0.97
CA ASP A 122 7.48 13.63 -0.03
C ASP A 122 7.84 12.63 -1.15
N ASN A 123 7.53 11.35 -0.96
CA ASN A 123 7.70 10.30 -1.95
C ASN A 123 6.45 10.08 -2.80
N VAL A 124 5.32 10.70 -2.48
CA VAL A 124 4.05 10.46 -3.18
C VAL A 124 3.43 11.76 -3.68
N GLU A 125 3.31 11.86 -5.00
CA GLU A 125 2.76 13.02 -5.68
C GLU A 125 1.48 12.65 -6.45
N ILE A 126 0.39 13.40 -6.22
CA ILE A 126 -0.83 13.28 -7.00
C ILE A 126 -0.72 14.22 -8.21
N GLU A 127 -0.18 13.71 -9.32
CA GLU A 127 -0.01 14.48 -10.57
C GLU A 127 -1.33 14.99 -11.15
N HIS A 128 -2.40 14.20 -10.99
CA HIS A 128 -3.74 14.55 -11.46
C HIS A 128 -4.80 13.92 -10.58
N ARG A 129 -5.94 14.58 -10.37
CA ARG A 129 -7.01 14.08 -9.49
C ARG A 129 -8.19 13.43 -10.22
N LYS A 130 -8.49 13.83 -11.47
CA LYS A 130 -9.69 13.35 -12.20
C LYS A 130 -9.46 13.27 -13.73
N PRO A 131 -9.04 12.14 -14.30
CA PRO A 131 -8.79 10.86 -13.62
C PRO A 131 -7.56 10.92 -12.73
N ILE A 132 -7.56 10.17 -11.63
CA ILE A 132 -6.43 10.19 -10.69
C ILE A 132 -5.18 9.58 -11.32
N ARG A 133 -4.03 10.21 -11.07
CA ARG A 133 -2.69 9.72 -11.39
C ARG A 133 -1.78 10.04 -10.21
N VAL A 134 -1.05 9.02 -9.76
CA VAL A 134 -0.17 9.11 -8.59
C VAL A 134 1.21 8.64 -9.00
N ALA A 135 2.21 9.48 -8.77
CA ALA A 135 3.62 9.14 -8.88
C ALA A 135 4.16 8.80 -7.49
N VAL A 136 4.86 7.67 -7.38
CA VAL A 136 5.54 7.25 -6.16
C VAL A 136 7.02 7.11 -6.45
N THR A 137 7.85 7.80 -5.68
CA THR A 137 9.31 7.75 -5.78
C THR A 137 9.91 6.98 -4.62
N PHE A 138 10.48 5.81 -4.90
CA PHE A 138 11.28 5.03 -3.97
C PHE A 138 12.72 5.54 -3.99
N ARG A 139 13.31 5.78 -2.82
CA ARG A 139 14.66 6.35 -2.69
C ARG A 139 15.52 5.49 -1.77
N ILE A 140 16.74 5.19 -2.19
CA ILE A 140 17.77 4.53 -1.39
C ILE A 140 19.08 5.27 -1.68
N ASP A 141 19.65 5.90 -0.64
CA ASP A 141 20.84 6.75 -0.76
C ASP A 141 20.70 7.79 -1.90
N GLU A 142 21.52 7.68 -2.96
CA GLU A 142 21.49 8.58 -4.13
C GLU A 142 20.64 8.04 -5.29
N SER A 143 20.13 6.81 -5.20
CA SER A 143 19.33 6.18 -6.24
C SER A 143 17.84 6.40 -6.04
N ALA A 144 17.11 6.59 -7.14
CA ALA A 144 15.66 6.73 -7.09
C ALA A 144 14.96 5.97 -8.22
N LEU A 145 13.80 5.41 -7.90
CA LEU A 145 12.87 4.84 -8.87
C LEU A 145 11.51 5.50 -8.71
N THR A 146 10.98 6.07 -9.79
CA THR A 146 9.62 6.62 -9.83
C THR A 146 8.68 5.73 -10.61
N VAL A 147 7.53 5.43 -10.02
CA VAL A 147 6.47 4.60 -10.61
C VAL A 147 5.17 5.38 -10.63
N VAL A 148 4.49 5.41 -11.79
CA VAL A 148 3.21 6.11 -11.95
C VAL A 148 2.08 5.11 -12.10
N VAL A 149 1.04 5.26 -11.29
CA VAL A 149 -0.20 4.46 -11.34
C VAL A 149 -1.41 5.32 -11.73
N ASN A 150 -2.38 4.69 -12.38
CA ASN A 150 -3.68 5.29 -12.71
C ASN A 150 -4.78 4.92 -11.68
N GLU A 151 -6.00 5.36 -11.95
CA GLU A 151 -7.20 5.10 -11.15
C GLU A 151 -7.49 3.62 -10.88
N THR A 152 -7.07 2.69 -11.74
CA THR A 152 -7.31 1.24 -11.57
C THR A 152 -6.14 0.52 -10.93
N PHE A 153 -5.12 1.25 -10.46
CA PHE A 153 -3.86 0.71 -9.95
C PHE A 153 -3.04 -0.05 -11.00
N ASP A 154 -3.14 0.34 -12.28
CA ASP A 154 -2.21 -0.12 -13.31
C ASP A 154 -0.97 0.78 -13.33
N VAL A 155 0.21 0.16 -13.34
CA VAL A 155 1.49 0.85 -13.59
C VAL A 155 1.58 1.28 -15.05
N LYS A 156 1.97 2.54 -15.29
CA LYS A 156 2.07 3.14 -16.64
C LYS A 156 3.47 3.56 -17.03
N VAL A 157 4.29 4.01 -16.07
CA VAL A 157 5.66 4.49 -16.30
C VAL A 157 6.52 4.07 -15.12
N THR A 158 7.75 3.68 -15.43
CA THR A 158 8.79 3.32 -14.48
C THR A 158 10.08 4.00 -14.97
N ASP A 159 10.54 5.02 -14.25
CA ASP A 159 11.75 5.77 -14.59
C ASP A 159 12.77 5.66 -13.44
N GLU A 160 13.99 5.22 -13.76
CA GLU A 160 15.14 5.17 -12.85
C GLU A 160 16.01 6.42 -13.07
N ILE A 161 16.46 7.05 -11.98
CA ILE A 161 17.35 8.23 -12.00
C ILE A 161 18.64 7.91 -11.24
#